data_AF-A0A6J6W5Y8-F1
#
_entry.id   AF-A0A6J6W5Y8-F1
#
_cell.length_a   1.000
_cell.length_b   1.000
_cell.length_c   1.000
_cell.angle_alpha   90.00
_cell.angle_beta   90.00
_cell.angle_gamma   90.00
#
_symmetry.space_group_name_H-M   'P 1'
#
loop_
_entity.id
_entity.type
_entity.pdbx_description
1 polymer ?
#
loop_
_entity_poly.entity_id
_entity_poly.type
_entity_poly.pdbx_seq_one_letter_code
_entity_poly.pdbx_strand_id
1 'polypeptide(L)' 'MSRLPDAEVLLTPKEVAARFHVNPKTVTRWAKAGKLTPIRTLGGHRRYRESEVLERLREYKESTN' A
#
# COMPACT_ATOMS: atom_id res chain seq x y z
N MET A 1 3.15 0.45 -31.33
CA MET A 1 2.43 -0.33 -30.30
C MET A 1 2.62 0.37 -28.97
N SER A 2 1.65 1.20 -28.58
CA SER A 2 1.58 1.82 -27.26
C SER A 2 1.29 0.72 -26.25
N ARG A 3 2.33 0.33 -25.50
CA ARG A 3 2.15 -0.45 -24.27
C ARG A 3 1.21 0.37 -23.40
N LEU A 4 0.00 -0.13 -23.15
CA LEU A 4 -0.83 0.40 -22.07
C LEU A 4 0.10 0.58 -20.87
N PRO A 5 0.09 1.72 -20.17
CA PRO A 5 0.91 1.86 -18.96
C PRO A 5 0.64 0.61 -18.12
N ASP A 6 1.70 -0.15 -17.81
CA ASP A 6 1.60 -1.43 -17.10
C ASP A 6 0.60 -1.21 -15.96
N ALA A 7 -0.54 -1.91 -15.99
CA ALA A 7 -1.65 -1.60 -15.11
C ALA A 7 -1.15 -1.58 -13.67
N GLU A 8 -1.28 -0.44 -13.01
CA GLU A 8 -0.68 -0.24 -11.69
C GLU A 8 -1.21 -1.31 -10.71
N VAL A 9 -0.29 -2.12 -10.15
CA VAL A 9 -0.66 -3.21 -9.27
C VAL A 9 -1.18 -2.65 -7.96
N LEU A 10 -2.39 -3.10 -7.60
CA LEU A 10 -3.09 -2.69 -6.39
C LEU A 10 -3.11 -3.82 -5.36
N LEU A 11 -2.67 -3.49 -4.15
CA LEU A 11 -2.62 -4.41 -3.02
C LEU A 11 -3.80 -4.19 -2.09
N THR A 12 -4.29 -5.29 -1.54
CA THR A 12 -5.25 -5.31 -0.42
C THR A 12 -4.56 -4.87 0.88
N PRO A 13 -5.32 -4.44 1.90
CA PRO A 13 -4.76 -4.16 3.22
C PRO A 13 -4.05 -5.38 3.84
N LYS A 14 -4.46 -6.60 3.47
CA LYS A 14 -3.84 -7.84 3.96
C LYS A 14 -2.46 -8.07 3.35
N GLU A 15 -2.29 -7.83 2.05
CA GLU A 15 -0.99 -7.97 1.38
C GLU A 15 0.00 -6.91 1.85
N VAL A 16 -0.44 -5.67 2.03
CA VAL A 16 0.41 -4.62 2.62
C VAL A 16 0.82 -5.00 4.05
N ALA A 17 -0.12 -5.49 4.85
CA ALA A 17 0.15 -5.91 6.23
C ALA A 17 1.19 -7.05 6.29
N ALA A 18 1.11 -8.01 5.37
CA ALA A 18 2.08 -9.10 5.28
C ALA A 18 3.50 -8.60 4.99
N ARG A 19 3.67 -7.60 4.11
CA ARG A 19 4.98 -7.03 3.76
C ARG A 19 5.64 -6.28 4.92
N PHE A 20 4.84 -5.57 5.70
CA PHE A 20 5.30 -4.83 6.88
C PHE A 20 5.33 -5.69 8.16
N HIS A 21 4.92 -6.95 8.10
CA HIS A 21 4.74 -7.82 9.27
C HIS A 21 3.86 -7.18 10.38
N VAL A 22 2.78 -6.50 9.97
CA VAL A 22 1.81 -5.87 10.88
C VAL A 22 0.41 -6.46 10.70
N ASN A 23 -0.55 -6.02 11.51
CA ASN A 23 -1.96 -6.35 11.34
C ASN A 23 -2.63 -5.45 10.26
N PRO A 24 -3.59 -5.95 9.45
CA PRO A 24 -4.35 -5.13 8.49
C PRO A 24 -5.06 -3.90 9.09
N LYS A 25 -5.44 -3.94 10.38
CA LYS A 25 -5.97 -2.76 11.10
C LYS A 25 -4.93 -1.65 11.23
N THR A 26 -3.65 -1.98 11.37
CA THR A 26 -2.55 -1.02 11.39
C THR A 26 -2.43 -0.30 10.05
N VAL A 27 -2.50 -1.02 8.93
CA VAL A 27 -2.49 -0.43 7.58
C VAL A 27 -3.69 0.50 7.39
N THR A 28 -4.87 0.10 7.88
CA THR A 28 -6.06 0.97 7.87
C THR A 28 -5.85 2.25 8.68
N ARG A 29 -5.16 2.18 9.82
CA ARG A 29 -4.80 3.36 10.62
C ARG A 29 -3.81 4.26 9.89
N TRP A 30 -2.82 3.70 9.21
CA TRP A 30 -1.87 4.46 8.39
C TRP A 30 -2.56 5.23 7.27
N ALA A 31 -3.53 4.60 6.59
CA ALA A 31 -4.33 5.28 5.57
C ALA A 31 -5.15 6.45 6.14
N LYS A 32 -5.74 6.28 7.34
CA LYS A 32 -6.43 7.38 8.04
C LYS A 32 -5.49 8.50 8.48
N ALA A 33 -4.25 8.16 8.82
CA ALA A 33 -3.22 9.09 9.24
C ALA A 33 -2.45 9.73 8.07
N GLY A 34 -2.81 9.44 6.81
CA GLY A 34 -2.15 9.98 5.62
C GLY A 34 -0.77 9.38 5.31
N LYS A 35 -0.40 8.25 5.94
CA LYS A 35 0.90 7.58 5.72
C LYS A 35 0.94 6.66 4.51
N LEU A 36 -0.24 6.27 4.02
CA LEU A 36 -0.44 5.49 2.79
C LEU A 36 -1.66 6.05 2.08
N THR A 37 -1.63 6.07 0.75
CA THR A 37 -2.69 6.63 -0.08
C THR A 37 -3.71 5.54 -0.46
N PRO A 38 -4.93 5.54 0.12
CA PRO A 38 -5.90 4.50 -0.19
C PRO A 38 -6.69 4.84 -1.46
N ILE A 39 -6.70 3.92 -2.41
CA ILE A 39 -7.67 3.89 -3.50
C ILE A 39 -8.90 3.11 -2.99
N ARG A 40 -10.10 3.65 -3.16
CA ARG A 40 -11.33 2.98 -2.74
C ARG A 40 -12.00 2.29 -3.92
N THR A 41 -12.41 1.04 -3.72
CA THR A 41 -13.33 0.37 -4.65
C THR A 41 -14.74 0.95 -4.50
N LEU A 42 -15.64 0.63 -5.44
CA LEU A 42 -17.07 1.00 -5.36
C LEU A 42 -17.73 0.54 -4.05
N GLY A 43 -17.29 -0.59 -3.49
CA GLY A 43 -17.75 -1.12 -2.19
C GLY A 43 -17.05 -0.52 -0.96
N GLY A 44 -16.19 0.49 -1.14
CA GLY A 44 -15.49 1.17 -0.03
C GLY A 44 -14.27 0.45 0.54
N HIS A 45 -13.88 -0.70 -0.02
CA HIS A 45 -12.66 -1.39 0.38
C HIS A 45 -11.43 -0.61 -0.09
N ARG A 46 -10.39 -0.58 0.76
CA ARG A 46 -9.12 0.07 0.42
C ARG A 46 -8.24 -0.82 -0.44
N ARG A 47 -7.53 -0.18 -1.35
CA ARG A 47 -6.43 -0.70 -2.15
C ARG A 47 -5.25 0.28 -2.06
N TYR A 48 -4.04 -0.22 -2.23
CA TYR A 48 -2.82 0.58 -2.16
C TYR A 48 -1.94 0.27 -3.36
N ARG A 49 -1.27 1.29 -3.87
CA ARG A 49 -0.34 1.10 -4.98
C ARG A 49 0.86 0.30 -4.51
N GLU A 50 1.24 -0.72 -5.26
CA GLU A 50 2.43 -1.50 -4.93
C GLU A 50 3.70 -0.63 -4.90
N SER A 51 3.82 0.31 -5.84
CA SER A 51 4.92 1.27 -5.94
C SER A 51 5.13 2.05 -4.63
N GLU A 52 4.08 2.69 -4.12
CA GLU A 52 4.08 3.43 -2.86
C GLU A 52 4.41 2.51 -1.67
N VAL A 53 3.82 1.31 -1.62
CA VAL A 53 4.06 0.35 -0.53
C VAL A 53 5.53 -0.08 -0.48
N LEU A 54 6.16 -0.33 -1.63
CA LEU A 54 7.57 -0.67 -1.73
C LEU A 54 8.48 0.49 -1.35
N GLU A 55 8.12 1.72 -1.75
CA GLU A 55 8.83 2.94 -1.34
C GLU A 55 8.81 3.11 0.19
N ARG A 56 7.63 3.06 0.81
CA ARG A 56 7.48 3.15 2.27
C ARG A 56 8.18 2.01 3.01
N LEU A 57 8.26 0.81 2.42
CA LEU A 57 8.99 -0.32 3.01
C LEU A 57 10.50 -0.10 3.01
N ARG A 58 11.05 0.56 1.98
CA ARG A 58 12.46 0.96 1.94
C ARG A 58 12.77 2.00 3.00
N GLU A 59 11.99 3.07 3.07
CA GLU A 59 12.14 4.11 4.10
C GLU A 59 12.07 3.53 5.52
N TYR A 60 11.15 2.60 5.77
CA TYR A 60 11.04 1.93 7.07
C TYR A 60 12.31 1.15 7.42
N LYS A 61 12.87 0.40 6.47
CA LYS A 61 14.12 -0.35 6.67
C LYS A 61 15.32 0.55 6.90
N GLU A 62 15.42 1.66 6.19
CA GLU A 62 16.48 2.66 6.36
C GLU A 62 16.41 3.35 7.72
N SER A 63 15.21 3.61 8.25
CA SER A 63 15.03 4.21 9.58
C SER A 63 15.32 3.27 10.75
N THR A 64 15.37 1.96 10.51
CA THR A 64 15.58 0.94 11.56
C THR A 64 17.04 0.46 11.60
N ASN A 65 17.90 0.95 10.71
CA ASN A 65 19.33 0.64 10.63
C ASN A 65 20.16 1.83 11.12
#